data_AF-A0A2K9NZJ7-F1
#
_entry.id   AF-A0A2K9NZJ7-F1
#
_cell.length_a   1.000
_cell.length_b   1.000
_cell.length_c   1.000
_cell.angle_alpha   90.00
_cell.angle_beta   90.00
_cell.angle_gamma   90.00
#
_symmetry.space_group_name_H-M   'P 1'
#
loop_
_entity.id
_entity.type
_entity.pdbx_description
1 polymer ?
#
loop_
_entity_poly.entity_id
_entity_poly.type
_entity_poly.pdbx_seq_one_letter_code
_entity_poly.pdbx_strand_id
1 'polypeptide(L)'
;MEMITGSEFAKKIKELALKNNKSIKKVLKDCGINRNYIYDLENKIKYPAWEKITVIAEYFKVSADDILGIDNKIPSDESIEDNSELNNKLTKNEKELLELVNLISDEKLKTKFIEQIKPIIEEYALNKQKDELDKGINEILKIDTEYGEIAAKGQSVKNLKSNKIDENIDNID
;
A
#
# COMPACT_ATOMS: atom_id res chain seq x y z
N MET A 1 6.37 -16.59 14.74
CA MET A 1 6.38 -17.28 13.44
C MET A 1 7.07 -18.61 13.64
N GLU A 2 6.34 -19.71 13.60
CA GLU A 2 6.93 -21.04 13.72
C GLU A 2 7.55 -21.42 12.37
N MET A 3 8.81 -21.84 12.36
CA MET A 3 9.48 -22.38 11.18
C MET A 3 9.04 -23.82 10.96
N ILE A 4 8.73 -24.20 9.72
CA ILE A 4 8.40 -25.59 9.36
C ILE A 4 9.52 -26.53 9.80
N THR A 5 9.14 -27.63 10.44
CA THR A 5 10.10 -28.65 10.86
C THR A 5 10.52 -29.53 9.69
N GLY A 6 11.66 -30.21 9.83
CA GLY A 6 12.12 -31.17 8.82
C GLY A 6 11.08 -32.26 8.51
N SER A 7 10.38 -32.76 9.54
CA SER A 7 9.34 -33.77 9.38
C SER A 7 8.15 -33.25 8.56
N GLU A 8 7.69 -32.02 8.81
CA GLU A 8 6.60 -31.40 8.06
C GLU A 8 7.00 -31.12 6.61
N PHE A 9 8.23 -30.63 6.39
CA PHE A 9 8.75 -30.43 5.04
C PHE A 9 8.86 -31.76 4.27
N ALA A 10 9.30 -32.83 4.93
CA ALA A 10 9.33 -34.17 4.33
C ALA A 10 7.93 -34.65 3.90
N LYS A 11 6.89 -34.41 4.72
CA LYS A 11 5.50 -34.72 4.37
C LYS A 11 5.05 -33.93 3.14
N LYS A 12 5.34 -32.64 3.09
CA LYS A 12 4.98 -31.78 1.95
C LYS A 12 5.63 -32.25 0.64
N ILE A 13 6.90 -32.64 0.68
CA ILE A 13 7.59 -33.20 -0.50
C ILE A 13 6.91 -34.50 -0.98
N LYS A 14 6.55 -35.38 -0.03
CA LYS A 14 5.85 -36.64 -0.34
C LYS A 14 4.50 -36.39 -1.00
N GLU A 15 3.72 -35.44 -0.48
CA GLU A 15 2.43 -35.04 -1.03
C GLU A 15 2.57 -34.45 -2.45
N LEU A 16 3.50 -33.53 -2.66
CA LEU A 16 3.75 -32.92 -3.97
C LEU A 16 4.22 -33.95 -5.00
N ALA A 17 5.09 -34.88 -4.59
CA ALA A 17 5.53 -35.98 -5.44
C ALA A 17 4.36 -36.88 -5.87
N LEU A 18 3.48 -37.22 -4.93
CA LEU A 18 2.28 -38.01 -5.19
C LEU A 18 1.31 -37.28 -6.14
N LYS A 19 1.02 -36.00 -5.88
CA LYS A 19 0.15 -35.16 -6.74
C LYS A 19 0.66 -35.05 -8.18
N ASN A 20 1.98 -35.05 -8.36
CA ASN A 20 2.62 -34.96 -9.68
C ASN A 20 2.93 -36.34 -10.30
N ASN A 21 2.48 -37.44 -9.69
CA ASN A 21 2.74 -38.81 -10.12
C ASN A 21 4.24 -39.12 -10.32
N LYS A 22 5.09 -38.62 -9.40
CA LYS A 22 6.55 -38.82 -9.42
C LYS A 22 7.00 -39.57 -8.17
N SER A 23 8.03 -40.41 -8.33
CA SER A 23 8.69 -41.02 -7.17
C SER A 23 9.56 -40.01 -6.44
N ILE A 24 9.60 -40.08 -5.11
CA ILE A 24 10.46 -39.25 -4.25
C ILE A 24 11.92 -39.32 -4.72
N LYS A 25 12.41 -40.53 -5.04
CA LYS A 25 13.77 -40.73 -5.53
C LYS A 25 14.06 -39.94 -6.81
N LYS A 26 13.08 -39.84 -7.71
CA LYS A 26 13.18 -39.03 -8.93
C LYS A 26 13.19 -37.54 -8.61
N VAL A 27 12.28 -37.08 -7.75
CA VAL A 27 12.24 -35.68 -7.31
C VAL A 27 13.58 -35.24 -6.71
N LEU A 28 14.10 -36.00 -5.74
CA LEU A 28 15.38 -35.67 -5.11
C LEU A 28 16.53 -35.66 -6.11
N LYS A 29 16.57 -36.63 -7.04
CA LYS A 29 17.58 -36.69 -8.09
C LYS A 29 17.51 -35.46 -9.01
N ASP A 30 16.31 -35.14 -9.48
CA ASP A 30 16.08 -34.03 -10.42
C ASP A 30 16.37 -32.67 -9.74
N CYS A 31 16.18 -32.57 -8.42
CA CYS A 31 16.57 -31.42 -7.60
C CYS A 31 18.05 -31.41 -7.16
N GLY A 32 18.87 -32.40 -7.53
CA GLY A 32 20.27 -32.48 -7.08
C GLY A 32 20.43 -32.69 -5.56
N ILE A 33 19.46 -33.35 -4.93
CA ILE A 33 19.38 -33.61 -3.49
C ILE A 33 19.74 -35.08 -3.21
N ASN A 34 20.40 -35.32 -2.07
CA ASN A 34 20.75 -36.68 -1.64
C ASN A 34 19.49 -37.56 -1.55
N ARG A 35 19.56 -38.79 -2.06
CA ARG A 35 18.47 -39.78 -2.02
C ARG A 35 17.95 -40.09 -0.61
N ASN A 36 18.77 -39.89 0.42
CA ASN A 36 18.43 -40.12 1.82
C ASN A 36 17.82 -38.88 2.51
N TYR A 37 17.68 -37.77 1.79
CA TYR A 37 17.30 -36.49 2.39
C TYR A 37 15.96 -36.52 3.12
N ILE A 38 14.98 -37.30 2.64
CA ILE A 38 13.70 -37.47 3.36
C ILE A 38 13.90 -38.13 4.72
N TYR A 39 14.74 -39.17 4.79
CA TYR A 39 15.03 -39.82 6.06
C TYR A 39 15.77 -38.87 7.00
N ASP A 40 16.72 -38.09 6.48
CA ASP A 40 17.45 -37.10 7.27
C ASP A 40 16.52 -35.99 7.77
N LEU A 41 15.56 -35.52 6.96
CA LEU A 41 14.51 -34.58 7.38
C LEU A 41 13.62 -35.11 8.51
N GLU A 42 13.30 -36.40 8.49
CA GLU A 42 12.43 -37.00 9.50
C GLU A 42 13.15 -37.26 10.84
N ASN A 43 14.47 -37.46 10.82
CA ASN A 43 15.20 -38.00 11.97
C ASN A 43 16.41 -37.18 12.45
N LYS A 44 16.98 -36.32 11.59
CA LYS A 44 18.26 -35.63 11.86
C LYS A 44 18.21 -34.12 11.66
N ILE A 45 17.50 -33.67 10.64
CA ILE A 45 17.44 -32.27 10.25
C ILE A 45 16.19 -31.67 10.89
N LYS A 46 16.40 -30.79 11.87
CA LYS A 46 15.29 -30.10 12.55
C LYS A 46 14.64 -29.05 11.66
N TYR A 47 15.43 -28.35 10.85
CA TYR A 47 14.96 -27.31 9.93
C TYR A 47 15.69 -27.43 8.58
N PRO A 48 14.96 -27.49 7.45
CA PRO A 48 15.58 -27.52 6.14
C PRO A 48 16.28 -26.21 5.79
N ALA A 49 17.37 -26.30 5.01
CA ALA A 49 18.06 -25.13 4.50
C ALA A 49 17.21 -24.42 3.43
N TRP A 50 17.30 -23.08 3.36
CA TRP A 50 16.56 -22.26 2.40
C TRP A 50 16.78 -22.71 0.96
N GLU A 51 18.02 -23.01 0.58
CA GLU A 51 18.36 -23.46 -0.77
C GLU A 51 17.60 -24.74 -1.16
N LYS A 52 17.35 -25.63 -0.20
CA LYS A 52 16.60 -26.87 -0.44
C LYS A 52 15.11 -26.62 -0.56
N ILE A 53 14.58 -25.63 0.17
CA ILE A 53 13.18 -25.20 0.04
C ILE A 53 12.96 -24.61 -1.36
N THR A 54 13.81 -23.66 -1.78
CA THR A 54 13.68 -22.97 -3.08
C THR A 54 13.77 -23.93 -4.25
N VAL A 55 14.78 -24.81 -4.28
CA VAL A 55 14.96 -25.77 -5.39
C VAL A 55 13.76 -26.73 -5.51
N ILE A 56 13.17 -27.14 -4.40
CA ILE A 56 11.98 -28.00 -4.41
C ILE A 56 10.73 -27.21 -4.84
N ALA A 57 10.60 -25.95 -4.40
CA ALA A 57 9.53 -25.04 -4.80
C ALA A 57 9.52 -24.83 -6.33
N GLU A 58 10.68 -24.49 -6.89
CA GLU A 58 10.89 -24.31 -8.33
C GLU A 58 10.57 -25.59 -9.11
N TYR A 59 11.02 -26.75 -8.62
CA TYR A 59 10.76 -28.03 -9.27
C TYR A 59 9.27 -28.36 -9.39
N PHE A 60 8.48 -28.04 -8.36
CA PHE A 60 7.04 -28.27 -8.34
C PHE A 60 6.22 -27.08 -8.84
N LYS A 61 6.86 -25.96 -9.22
CA LYS A 61 6.22 -24.70 -9.60
C LYS A 61 5.25 -24.17 -8.53
N VAL A 62 5.63 -24.28 -7.27
CA VAL A 62 4.91 -23.72 -6.12
C VAL A 62 5.77 -22.63 -5.47
N SER A 63 5.19 -21.79 -4.62
CA SER A 63 5.97 -20.82 -3.88
C SER A 63 6.71 -21.49 -2.71
N ALA A 64 7.79 -20.85 -2.23
CA ALA A 64 8.44 -21.27 -0.99
C ALA A 64 7.46 -21.16 0.19
N ASP A 65 6.57 -20.17 0.17
CA ASP A 65 5.55 -19.94 1.21
C ASP A 65 4.55 -21.11 1.28
N ASP A 66 4.10 -21.63 0.14
CA ASP A 66 3.21 -22.81 0.05
C ASP A 66 3.85 -24.06 0.64
N ILE A 67 5.16 -24.18 0.51
CA ILE A 67 5.95 -25.28 1.07
C ILE A 67 6.12 -25.12 2.57
N LEU A 68 6.40 -23.89 3.01
CA LEU A 68 6.61 -23.54 4.42
C LEU A 68 5.31 -23.56 5.23
N GLY A 69 4.15 -23.69 4.59
CA GLY A 69 2.85 -23.61 5.26
C GLY A 69 2.59 -22.22 5.82
N ILE A 70 3.24 -21.21 5.23
CA ILE A 70 2.89 -19.81 5.48
C ILE A 70 1.60 -19.59 4.70
N ASP A 71 0.47 -19.98 5.31
CA ASP A 71 -0.84 -19.54 4.87
C ASP A 71 -0.93 -18.02 5.16
N ASN A 72 -0.21 -17.23 4.38
CA ASN A 72 -0.74 -15.94 4.01
C ASN A 72 -1.99 -16.29 3.20
N LYS A 73 -3.17 -16.24 3.84
CA LYS A 73 -4.44 -16.19 3.11
C LYS A 73 -4.41 -14.94 2.22
N ILE A 74 -3.79 -15.08 1.06
CA ILE A 74 -4.16 -14.39 -0.15
C ILE A 74 -4.77 -15.53 -0.96
N PRO A 75 -6.10 -15.61 -1.08
CA PRO A 75 -6.76 -16.75 -1.71
C PRO A 75 -6.21 -16.97 -3.12
N SER A 76 -5.70 -18.17 -3.38
CA SER A 76 -5.18 -18.58 -4.68
C SER A 76 -6.00 -19.77 -5.18
N ASP A 77 -7.23 -19.52 -5.61
CA ASP A 77 -7.88 -20.19 -6.74
C ASP A 77 -9.31 -19.65 -6.89
N GLU A 78 -9.43 -18.46 -7.45
CA GLU A 78 -10.44 -18.21 -8.47
C GLU A 78 -9.73 -17.51 -9.64
N SER A 79 -9.79 -18.19 -10.78
CA SER A 79 -9.32 -17.81 -12.11
C SER A 79 -9.40 -16.31 -12.38
N ILE A 80 -8.26 -15.59 -12.53
CA ILE A 80 -8.24 -14.16 -12.92
C ILE A 80 -9.47 -13.46 -12.33
N GLU A 81 -9.71 -13.64 -11.02
CA GLU A 81 -10.95 -13.13 -10.50
C GLU A 81 -10.76 -11.63 -10.49
N ASP A 82 -11.69 -10.99 -11.19
CA ASP A 82 -11.68 -9.57 -11.48
C ASP A 82 -11.00 -8.83 -10.32
N ASN A 83 -9.99 -8.05 -10.67
CA ASN A 83 -9.49 -6.96 -9.85
C ASN A 83 -10.62 -5.95 -9.53
N SER A 84 -11.91 -6.31 -9.54
CA SER A 84 -13.08 -5.52 -9.25
C SER A 84 -12.92 -4.71 -7.97
N GLU A 85 -12.21 -5.15 -6.94
CA GLU A 85 -12.04 -4.33 -5.74
C GLU A 85 -11.01 -3.18 -5.91
N LEU A 86 -10.04 -3.32 -6.81
CA LEU A 86 -9.06 -2.27 -7.18
C LEU A 86 -9.53 -1.48 -8.42
N ASN A 87 -10.03 -2.17 -9.44
CA ASN A 87 -10.69 -1.67 -10.64
C ASN A 87 -11.96 -0.88 -10.31
N ASN A 88 -12.72 -1.20 -9.27
CA ASN A 88 -13.87 -0.37 -8.90
C ASN A 88 -13.48 0.88 -8.10
N LYS A 89 -12.23 0.98 -7.63
CA LYS A 89 -11.66 2.20 -7.03
C LYS A 89 -10.94 3.09 -8.03
N LEU A 90 -10.47 2.53 -9.14
CA LEU A 90 -9.82 3.28 -10.22
C LEU A 90 -10.86 4.09 -11.00
N THR A 91 -10.62 5.38 -11.11
CA THR A 91 -11.34 6.29 -12.00
C THR A 91 -11.20 5.83 -13.45
N LYS A 92 -12.10 6.31 -14.32
CA LYS A 92 -12.09 5.98 -15.76
C LYS A 92 -10.71 6.20 -16.40
N ASN A 93 -10.07 7.32 -16.08
CA ASN A 93 -8.76 7.68 -16.64
C ASN A 93 -7.65 6.75 -16.17
N GLU A 94 -7.70 6.29 -14.92
CA GLU A 94 -6.71 5.36 -14.38
C GLU A 94 -6.82 3.97 -15.02
N LYS A 95 -8.04 3.55 -15.37
CA LYS A 95 -8.27 2.30 -16.14
C LYS A 95 -7.71 2.39 -17.56
N GLU A 96 -7.97 3.49 -18.26
CA GLU A 96 -7.45 3.72 -19.61
C GLU A 96 -5.91 3.75 -19.62
N LEU A 97 -5.28 4.38 -18.63
CA LEU A 97 -3.82 4.35 -18.50
C LEU A 97 -3.27 2.95 -18.25
N LEU A 98 -3.94 2.17 -17.40
CA LEU A 98 -3.54 0.79 -17.11
C LEU A 98 -3.62 -0.10 -18.36
N GLU A 99 -4.66 0.08 -19.16
CA GLU A 99 -4.83 -0.63 -20.43
C GLU A 99 -3.70 -0.29 -21.42
N LEU A 100 -3.36 1.00 -21.57
CA LEU A 100 -2.27 1.43 -22.43
C LEU A 100 -0.90 0.91 -21.99
N VAL A 101 -0.61 0.89 -20.68
CA VAL A 101 0.64 0.33 -20.14
C VAL A 101 0.72 -1.18 -20.38
N ASN A 102 -0.40 -1.89 -20.29
CA ASN A 102 -0.46 -3.34 -20.52
C ASN A 102 -0.28 -3.73 -22.00
N LEU A 103 -0.54 -2.81 -22.95
CA LEU A 103 -0.26 -3.02 -24.37
C LEU A 103 1.25 -3.01 -24.71
N ILE A 104 2.09 -2.46 -23.83
CA ILE A 104 3.55 -2.50 -24.00
C ILE A 104 4.02 -3.92 -23.70
N SER A 105 4.37 -4.72 -24.70
CA SER A 105 4.74 -6.12 -24.46
C SER A 105 6.11 -6.33 -23.80
N ASP A 106 7.00 -5.33 -23.88
CA ASP A 106 8.35 -5.40 -23.32
C ASP A 106 8.37 -4.83 -21.88
N GLU A 107 8.66 -5.69 -20.91
CA GLU A 107 8.75 -5.35 -19.48
C GLU A 107 9.78 -4.26 -19.15
N LYS A 108 10.89 -4.19 -19.90
CA LYS A 108 11.89 -3.14 -19.71
C LYS A 108 11.35 -1.79 -20.18
N LEU A 109 10.56 -1.77 -21.25
CA LEU A 109 9.91 -0.55 -21.74
C LEU A 109 8.77 -0.11 -20.82
N LYS A 110 8.00 -1.04 -20.25
CA LYS A 110 7.01 -0.72 -19.21
C LYS A 110 7.65 -0.04 -18.01
N THR A 111 8.74 -0.61 -17.51
CA THR A 111 9.46 -0.09 -16.34
C THR A 111 9.98 1.32 -16.63
N LYS A 112 10.63 1.52 -17.79
CA LYS A 112 11.15 2.82 -18.19
C LYS A 112 10.04 3.86 -18.40
N PHE A 113 8.89 3.46 -18.92
CA PHE A 113 7.72 4.32 -19.06
C PHE A 113 7.19 4.74 -17.68
N ILE A 114 7.03 3.81 -16.74
CA ILE A 114 6.60 4.09 -15.36
C ILE A 114 7.57 5.06 -14.67
N GLU A 115 8.88 4.87 -14.83
CA GLU A 115 9.91 5.75 -14.30
C GLU A 115 9.82 7.18 -14.86
N GLN A 116 9.43 7.34 -16.13
CA GLN A 116 9.29 8.64 -16.77
C GLN A 116 8.00 9.38 -16.38
N ILE A 117 6.91 8.66 -16.14
CA ILE A 117 5.63 9.29 -15.75
C ILE A 117 5.55 9.61 -14.26
N LYS A 118 6.25 8.85 -13.41
CA LYS A 118 6.28 9.03 -11.96
C LYS A 118 6.52 10.48 -11.52
N PRO A 119 7.56 11.20 -12.00
CA PRO A 119 7.80 12.58 -11.59
C PRO A 119 6.65 13.53 -11.99
N ILE A 120 5.99 13.29 -13.12
CA ILE A 120 4.87 14.11 -13.61
C ILE A 120 3.64 13.94 -12.70
N ILE A 121 3.37 12.71 -12.26
CA ILE A 121 2.27 12.40 -11.34
C ILE A 121 2.52 13.03 -9.97
N GLU A 122 3.74 12.93 -9.47
CA GLU A 122 4.15 13.51 -8.18
C GLU A 122 4.04 15.04 -8.19
N GLU A 123 4.50 15.70 -9.26
CA GLU A 123 4.38 17.14 -9.45
C GLU A 123 2.91 17.59 -9.50
N TYR A 124 2.07 16.87 -10.24
CA TYR A 124 0.64 17.17 -10.32
C TYR A 124 -0.08 17.01 -8.96
N ALA A 125 0.25 15.97 -8.20
CA ALA A 125 -0.33 15.73 -6.88
C ALA A 125 0.04 16.81 -5.86
N LEU A 126 1.29 17.30 -5.90
CA LEU A 126 1.78 18.37 -5.04
C LEU A 126 1.11 19.72 -5.38
N ASN A 127 0.96 20.03 -6.67
CA ASN A 127 0.31 21.27 -7.11
C ASN A 127 -1.18 21.30 -6.76
N LYS A 128 -1.88 20.16 -6.81
CA LYS A 128 -3.29 20.07 -6.40
C LYS A 128 -3.50 20.37 -4.91
N GLN A 129 -2.62 19.89 -4.03
CA GLN A 129 -2.68 20.23 -2.59
C GLN A 129 -2.39 21.71 -2.33
N LYS A 130 -1.49 22.31 -3.12
CA LYS A 130 -1.17 23.73 -3.05
C LYS A 130 -2.36 24.61 -3.48
N ASP A 131 -3.07 24.22 -4.54
CA ASP A 131 -4.28 24.93 -5.00
C ASP A 131 -5.43 24.87 -3.97
N GLU A 132 -5.59 23.74 -3.26
CA GLU A 132 -6.59 23.59 -2.19
C GLU A 132 -6.19 24.41 -0.95
N LEU A 133 -4.90 24.45 -0.62
CA LEU A 133 -4.37 25.30 0.44
C LEU A 133 -4.54 26.80 0.11
N ASP A 134 -4.26 27.21 -1.12
CA ASP A 134 -4.43 28.60 -1.58
C ASP A 134 -5.91 29.01 -1.58
N LYS A 135 -6.85 28.10 -1.87
CA LYS A 135 -8.29 28.35 -1.70
C LYS A 135 -8.67 28.55 -0.24
N GLY A 136 -8.19 27.69 0.66
CA GLY A 136 -8.43 27.82 2.09
C GLY A 136 -7.84 29.11 2.67
N ILE A 137 -6.61 29.48 2.27
CA ILE A 137 -5.97 30.75 2.66
C ILE A 137 -6.80 31.94 2.17
N ASN A 138 -7.29 31.90 0.93
CA ASN A 138 -8.13 32.97 0.38
C ASN A 138 -9.51 33.06 1.06
N GLU A 139 -10.07 31.95 1.55
CA GLU A 139 -11.29 31.97 2.37
C GLU A 139 -11.03 32.55 3.76
N ILE A 140 -9.90 32.21 4.40
CA ILE A 140 -9.49 32.78 5.69
C ILE A 140 -9.25 34.30 5.57
N LEU A 141 -8.55 34.76 4.53
CA LEU A 141 -8.29 36.19 4.30
C LEU A 141 -9.59 37.00 4.06
N LYS A 142 -10.61 36.39 3.44
CA LYS A 142 -11.94 37.00 3.30
C LYS A 142 -12.64 37.15 4.66
N ILE A 143 -12.54 36.15 5.52
CA ILE A 143 -13.11 36.18 6.88
C ILE A 143 -12.44 37.28 7.73
N ASP A 144 -11.11 37.40 7.69
CA ASP A 144 -10.38 38.45 8.43
C ASP A 144 -10.76 39.87 7.98
N THR A 145 -10.99 40.04 6.67
CA THR A 145 -11.47 41.32 6.10
C THR A 145 -12.89 41.65 6.59
N GLU A 146 -13.76 40.64 6.66
CA GLU A 146 -15.15 40.76 7.12
C GLU A 146 -15.23 41.07 8.63
N TYR A 147 -14.39 40.42 9.46
CA TYR A 147 -14.23 40.74 10.89
C TYR A 147 -13.67 42.15 11.11
N GLY A 148 -12.74 42.61 10.28
CA GLY A 148 -12.20 43.98 10.32
C GLY A 148 -13.27 45.05 10.08
N GLU A 149 -14.18 44.82 9.12
CA GLU A 149 -15.31 45.73 8.85
C GLU A 149 -16.35 45.74 9.97
N ILE A 150 -16.63 44.59 10.60
CA ILE A 150 -17.56 44.48 11.73
C ILE A 150 -16.97 45.13 12.99
N ALA A 151 -15.66 44.99 13.23
CA ALA A 151 -14.96 45.65 14.34
C ALA A 151 -14.95 47.18 14.20
N ALA A 152 -14.75 47.69 12.98
CA ALA A 152 -14.84 49.13 12.68
C ALA A 152 -16.27 49.66 12.90
N LYS A 153 -17.32 48.87 12.57
CA LYS A 153 -18.72 49.22 12.87
C LYS A 153 -19.06 49.14 14.37
N GLY A 154 -18.46 48.20 15.11
CA GLY A 154 -18.65 48.02 16.55
C GLY A 154 -18.00 49.09 17.43
N GLN A 155 -16.91 49.71 16.99
CA GLN A 155 -16.26 50.82 17.71
C GLN A 155 -17.09 52.12 17.68
N SER A 156 -17.91 52.36 16.65
CA SER A 156 -18.85 53.50 16.62
C SER A 156 -19.98 53.39 17.65
N VAL A 157 -20.29 52.20 18.18
CA VAL A 157 -21.40 52.01 19.15
C VAL A 157 -20.94 52.22 20.60
N LYS A 158 -19.63 52.06 20.90
CA LYS A 158 -19.08 52.26 22.26
C LYS A 158 -18.81 53.72 22.63
N ASN A 159 -18.83 54.66 21.68
CA ASN A 159 -18.65 56.09 21.95
C ASN A 159 -19.96 56.88 22.27
N LEU A 160 -21.08 56.20 22.53
CA LEU A 160 -22.39 56.85 22.80
C LEU A 160 -22.95 56.63 24.23
N LYS A 161 -22.19 56.05 25.16
CA LYS A 161 -22.65 55.81 26.55
C LYS A 161 -21.73 56.30 27.67
N SER A 162 -20.98 57.38 27.43
CA SER A 162 -20.23 58.07 28.49
C SER A 162 -20.22 59.59 28.27
N ASN A 163 -21.41 60.19 28.18
CA ASN A 163 -21.56 61.63 28.37
C ASN A 163 -22.98 61.98 28.84
N LYS A 164 -23.24 61.70 30.12
CA LYS A 164 -24.21 62.40 30.97
C LYS A 164 -23.87 62.01 32.40
N ILE A 165 -23.83 63.02 33.27
CA ILE A 165 -23.45 62.99 34.71
C ILE A 165 -21.91 63.10 34.86
N ASP A 166 -21.28 64.16 35.35
CA ASP A 166 -21.68 65.42 35.97
C ASP A 166 -20.48 66.38 35.85
N GLU A 167 -20.75 67.69 35.82
CA GLU A 167 -20.01 68.75 36.54
C GLU A 167 -20.21 70.09 35.80
N ASN A 168 -21.11 70.92 36.33
CA ASN A 168 -20.89 72.35 36.30
C ASN A 168 -21.36 72.92 37.65
N ILE A 169 -20.52 72.72 38.65
CA ILE A 169 -20.47 73.55 39.85
C ILE A 169 -19.59 74.74 39.50
N ASP A 170 -20.21 75.92 39.63
CA ASP A 170 -19.64 77.24 39.84
C ASP A 170 -18.72 77.83 38.76
N ASN A 171 -19.19 78.90 38.09
CA ASN A 171 -18.94 80.26 38.58
C ASN A 171 -19.36 81.42 37.63
N ILE A 172 -19.88 82.50 38.26
CA ILE A 172 -19.67 83.95 37.95
C ILE A 172 -20.54 84.52 36.79
N ASP A 173 -21.32 85.60 36.91
CA ASP A 173 -21.36 86.83 37.76
C ASP A 173 -22.80 87.21 38.18
#